data_AF-M6GKB3-F1
#
_entry.id   AF-M6GKB3-F1
#
_cell.length_a   1.000
_cell.length_b   1.000
_cell.length_c   1.000
_cell.angle_alpha   90.00
_cell.angle_beta   90.00
_cell.angle_gamma   90.00
#
_symmetry.space_group_name_H-M   'P 1'
#
loop_
_entity.id
_entity.type
_entity.pdbx_description
1 polymer ?
#
loop_
_entity_poly.entity_id
_entity_poly.type
_entity_poly.pdbx_seq_one_letter_code
_entity_poly.pdbx_strand_id
1 'polypeptide(L)'
;MGSYVISAIILQLRMEKHFEQSLNKAVEYILLGNEWYVCDIIGERIMGYFLLKEPEKTLPILKNYINDKNGWIVRSVGVASHYAVKKGLGKKYVEVTFYLLLSKTDTKDFHTKKGIGWALKTISKFYPDIIQKFESNLLANPSIQPFFRKK
;
A
#
# COMPACT_ATOMS: atom_id res chain seq x y z
N MET A 1 -7.18 -7.19 -19.08
CA MET A 1 -6.79 -5.95 -18.37
C MET A 1 -7.97 -5.03 -18.10
N GLY A 2 -8.77 -4.64 -19.11
CA GLY A 2 -9.91 -3.71 -18.93
C GLY A 2 -10.99 -4.19 -17.96
N SER A 3 -11.27 -5.51 -17.89
CA SER A 3 -12.23 -6.08 -16.95
C SER A 3 -11.90 -5.79 -15.49
N TYR A 4 -10.63 -5.95 -15.07
CA TYR A 4 -10.20 -5.62 -13.70
C TYR A 4 -10.35 -4.14 -13.37
N VAL A 5 -10.17 -3.25 -14.34
CA VAL A 5 -10.38 -1.81 -14.15
C VAL A 5 -11.85 -1.52 -13.87
N ILE A 6 -12.76 -2.07 -14.69
CA ILE A 6 -14.20 -1.86 -14.53
C ILE A 6 -14.68 -2.46 -13.20
N SER A 7 -14.28 -3.70 -12.89
CA SER A 7 -14.60 -4.35 -11.62
C SER A 7 -14.09 -3.53 -10.44
N ALA A 8 -12.87 -3.01 -10.50
CA ALA A 8 -12.32 -2.20 -9.43
C ALA A 8 -13.06 -0.88 -9.25
N ILE A 9 -13.49 -0.23 -10.33
CA ILE A 9 -14.31 0.99 -10.27
C ILE A 9 -15.68 0.68 -9.63
N ILE A 10 -16.33 -0.43 -9.98
CA ILE A 10 -17.61 -0.82 -9.36
C ILE A 10 -17.45 -1.04 -7.85
N LEU A 11 -16.40 -1.75 -7.43
CA LEU A 11 -16.08 -1.96 -6.01
C LEU A 11 -15.73 -0.65 -5.30
N GLN A 12 -15.07 0.27 -6.00
CA GLN A 12 -14.75 1.59 -5.49
C GLN A 12 -16.01 2.44 -5.24
N LEU A 13 -16.94 2.47 -6.20
CA LEU A 13 -18.16 3.29 -6.14
C LEU A 13 -19.13 2.84 -5.05
N ARG A 14 -19.08 1.56 -4.64
CA ARG A 14 -19.96 1.03 -3.59
C ARG A 14 -19.37 1.11 -2.18
N MET A 15 -18.24 1.80 -1.99
CA MET A 15 -17.54 1.94 -0.71
C MET A 15 -18.46 2.34 0.45
N GLU A 16 -19.34 3.31 0.23
CA GLU A 16 -20.20 3.88 1.29
C GLU A 16 -21.16 2.86 1.90
N LYS A 17 -21.65 1.90 1.10
CA LYS A 17 -22.64 0.90 1.53
C LYS A 17 -22.03 -0.49 1.78
N HIS A 18 -20.90 -0.79 1.15
CA HIS A 18 -20.32 -2.13 1.10
C HIS A 18 -18.81 -2.10 1.30
N PHE A 19 -18.34 -1.39 2.33
CA PHE A 19 -16.92 -1.15 2.59
C PHE A 19 -16.12 -2.46 2.68
N GLU A 20 -16.41 -3.30 3.68
CA GLU A 20 -15.68 -4.55 3.90
C GLU A 20 -15.88 -5.55 2.76
N GLN A 21 -17.11 -5.66 2.23
CA GLN A 21 -17.40 -6.57 1.12
C GLN A 21 -16.63 -6.18 -0.15
N SER A 22 -16.37 -4.89 -0.36
CA SER A 22 -15.54 -4.41 -1.47
C SER A 22 -14.08 -4.77 -1.30
N LEU A 23 -13.53 -4.62 -0.09
CA LEU A 23 -12.16 -5.03 0.21
C LEU A 23 -11.97 -6.54 0.12
N ASN A 24 -12.91 -7.34 0.63
CA ASN A 24 -12.89 -8.79 0.51
C ASN A 24 -12.93 -9.23 -0.95
N LYS A 25 -13.82 -8.61 -1.76
CA LYS A 25 -13.88 -8.92 -3.20
C LYS A 25 -12.62 -8.49 -3.95
N ALA A 26 -11.99 -7.39 -3.52
CA ALA A 26 -10.68 -6.98 -4.03
C ALA A 26 -9.63 -8.08 -3.81
N VAL A 27 -9.57 -8.64 -2.60
CA VAL A 27 -8.64 -9.75 -2.28
C VAL A 27 -8.92 -10.96 -3.15
N GLU A 28 -10.19 -11.38 -3.30
CA GLU A 28 -10.54 -12.49 -4.19
C GLU A 28 -10.06 -12.26 -5.63
N TYR A 29 -10.27 -11.06 -6.18
CA TYR A 29 -9.81 -10.73 -7.53
C TYR A 29 -8.29 -10.69 -7.67
N ILE A 30 -7.58 -10.24 -6.63
CA ILE A 30 -6.10 -10.30 -6.59
C ILE A 30 -5.63 -11.74 -6.65
N LEU A 31 -6.22 -12.62 -5.82
CA LEU A 31 -5.85 -14.03 -5.75
C LEU A 31 -6.18 -14.78 -7.05
N LEU A 32 -7.36 -14.53 -7.64
CA LEU A 32 -7.76 -15.13 -8.91
C LEU A 32 -6.90 -14.64 -10.08
N GLY A 33 -6.52 -13.37 -10.08
CA GLY A 33 -5.70 -12.81 -11.14
C GLY A 33 -4.23 -13.24 -11.06
N ASN A 34 -3.73 -13.48 -9.85
CA ASN A 34 -2.38 -14.00 -9.56
C ASN A 34 -1.25 -13.33 -10.35
N GLU A 35 -1.37 -12.03 -10.60
CA GLU A 35 -0.43 -11.28 -11.43
C GLU A 35 -0.18 -9.86 -10.91
N TRP A 36 1.02 -9.36 -11.15
CA TRP A 36 1.46 -8.08 -10.59
C TRP A 36 0.57 -6.91 -11.03
N TYR A 37 0.15 -6.88 -12.29
CA TYR A 37 -0.67 -5.78 -12.80
C TYR A 37 -2.11 -5.84 -12.25
N VAL A 38 -2.60 -7.03 -11.87
CA VAL A 38 -3.93 -7.18 -11.29
C VAL A 38 -3.95 -6.60 -9.88
N CYS A 39 -2.96 -6.96 -9.06
CA CYS A 39 -2.84 -6.39 -7.72
C CYS A 39 -2.53 -4.90 -7.73
N ASP A 40 -1.82 -4.38 -8.75
CA ASP A 40 -1.60 -2.95 -8.90
C ASP A 40 -2.91 -2.21 -9.22
N ILE A 41 -3.68 -2.68 -10.23
CA ILE A 41 -4.97 -2.07 -10.62
C ILE A 41 -5.95 -2.04 -9.44
N ILE A 42 -6.11 -3.17 -8.75
CA ILE A 42 -7.05 -3.32 -7.64
C ILE A 42 -6.56 -2.57 -6.40
N GLY A 43 -5.26 -2.67 -6.11
CA GLY A 43 -4.62 -2.02 -4.97
C GLY A 43 -4.75 -0.50 -5.03
N GLU A 44 -4.54 0.13 -6.18
CA GLU A 44 -4.73 1.59 -6.31
C GLU A 44 -6.20 2.00 -6.20
N ARG A 45 -7.08 1.34 -6.97
CA ARG A 45 -8.45 1.81 -7.17
C ARG A 45 -9.39 1.51 -6.01
N ILE A 46 -9.11 0.46 -5.24
CA ILE A 46 -9.94 0.09 -4.09
C ILE A 46 -9.18 0.41 -2.82
N MET A 47 -8.13 -0.35 -2.50
CA MET A 47 -7.44 -0.20 -1.20
C MET A 47 -6.83 1.19 -1.03
N GLY A 48 -6.22 1.75 -2.08
CA GLY A 48 -5.63 3.09 -2.08
C GLY A 48 -6.69 4.19 -2.02
N TYR A 49 -7.79 4.05 -2.75
CA TYR A 49 -8.92 4.97 -2.65
C TYR A 49 -9.57 4.95 -1.27
N PHE A 50 -9.76 3.77 -0.69
CA PHE A 50 -10.36 3.60 0.63
C PHE A 50 -9.43 4.19 1.69
N LEU A 51 -8.12 3.93 1.59
CA LEU A 51 -7.12 4.53 2.48
C LEU A 51 -7.15 6.06 2.40
N LEU A 52 -7.33 6.62 1.20
CA LEU A 52 -7.43 8.07 1.01
C LEU A 52 -8.71 8.66 1.62
N LYS A 53 -9.85 7.97 1.51
CA LYS A 53 -11.17 8.49 1.92
C LYS A 53 -11.56 8.18 3.35
N GLU A 54 -11.27 6.97 3.81
CA GLU A 54 -11.64 6.41 5.11
C GLU A 54 -10.40 5.78 5.78
N PRO A 55 -9.32 6.54 6.03
CA PRO A 55 -8.05 6.00 6.53
C PRO A 55 -8.19 5.28 7.88
N GLU A 56 -9.03 5.78 8.78
CA GLU A 56 -9.25 5.20 10.11
C GLU A 56 -9.85 3.79 10.03
N LYS A 57 -10.73 3.54 9.05
CA LYS A 57 -11.30 2.20 8.79
C LYS A 57 -10.37 1.32 7.96
N THR A 58 -9.59 1.91 7.05
CA THR A 58 -8.78 1.16 6.09
C THR A 58 -7.46 0.67 6.69
N LEU A 59 -6.79 1.48 7.51
CA LEU A 59 -5.48 1.15 8.08
C LEU A 59 -5.47 -0.15 8.90
N PRO A 60 -6.46 -0.44 9.78
CA PRO A 60 -6.54 -1.72 10.48
C PRO A 60 -6.58 -2.92 9.53
N ILE A 61 -7.28 -2.79 8.39
CA ILE A 61 -7.39 -3.86 7.39
C ILE A 61 -6.06 -4.04 6.65
N LEU A 62 -5.42 -2.95 6.23
CA LEU A 62 -4.10 -3.02 5.59
C LEU A 62 -3.02 -3.60 6.52
N LYS A 63 -3.18 -3.42 7.84
CA LYS A 63 -2.32 -4.06 8.84
C LYS A 63 -2.44 -5.57 8.86
N ASN A 64 -3.62 -6.11 8.55
CA ASN A 64 -3.77 -7.55 8.35
C ASN A 64 -3.15 -7.98 7.02
N TYR A 65 -3.42 -7.25 5.94
CA TYR A 65 -2.96 -7.60 4.59
C TYR A 65 -1.43 -7.58 4.44
N ILE A 66 -0.71 -6.70 5.14
CA ILE A 66 0.76 -6.67 5.04
C ILE A 66 1.43 -7.91 5.65
N ASN A 67 0.70 -8.59 6.54
CA ASN A 67 1.13 -9.82 7.20
C ASN A 67 0.60 -11.08 6.51
N ASP A 68 -0.10 -10.93 5.38
CA ASP A 68 -0.60 -12.05 4.61
C ASP A 68 0.55 -12.92 4.07
N LYS A 69 0.25 -14.22 3.88
CA LYS A 69 1.19 -15.18 3.29
C LYS A 69 1.33 -14.98 1.78
N ASN A 70 0.31 -14.43 1.11
CA ASN A 70 0.31 -14.19 -0.31
C ASN A 70 0.99 -12.85 -0.66
N GLY A 71 2.07 -12.92 -1.43
CA GLY A 71 2.85 -11.75 -1.84
C GLY A 71 2.07 -10.71 -2.64
N TRP A 72 1.02 -11.09 -3.37
CA TRP A 72 0.18 -10.13 -4.10
C TRP A 72 -0.68 -9.28 -3.17
N ILE A 73 -1.21 -9.88 -2.09
CA ILE A 73 -1.93 -9.14 -1.04
C ILE A 73 -0.97 -8.17 -0.36
N VAL A 74 0.23 -8.62 0.03
CA VAL A 74 1.22 -7.74 0.65
C VAL A 74 1.68 -6.63 -0.31
N ARG A 75 1.95 -6.95 -1.58
CA ARG A 75 2.28 -5.96 -2.62
C ARG A 75 1.18 -4.90 -2.76
N SER A 76 -0.09 -5.31 -2.73
CA SER A 76 -1.22 -4.40 -2.87
C SER A 76 -1.28 -3.35 -1.76
N VAL A 77 -0.79 -3.64 -0.54
CA VAL A 77 -0.65 -2.65 0.54
C VAL A 77 0.33 -1.55 0.17
N GLY A 78 1.47 -1.93 -0.42
CA GLY A 78 2.46 -0.97 -0.94
C GLY A 78 1.87 -0.09 -2.04
N VAL A 79 1.17 -0.70 -2.99
CA VAL A 79 0.54 0.04 -4.10
C VAL A 79 -0.58 0.98 -3.61
N ALA A 80 -1.44 0.52 -2.70
CA ALA A 80 -2.47 1.33 -2.06
C ALA A 80 -1.88 2.56 -1.35
N SER A 81 -0.79 2.34 -0.61
CA SER A 81 -0.04 3.39 0.08
C SER A 81 0.58 4.38 -0.89
N HIS A 82 1.22 3.90 -1.96
CA HIS A 82 1.76 4.74 -3.04
C HIS A 82 0.68 5.69 -3.59
N TYR A 83 -0.47 5.13 -3.95
CA TYR A 83 -1.59 5.88 -4.50
C TYR A 83 -2.11 6.93 -3.51
N ALA A 84 -2.46 6.53 -2.29
CA ALA A 84 -3.07 7.42 -1.31
C ALA A 84 -2.15 8.59 -0.95
N VAL A 85 -0.86 8.32 -0.71
CA VAL A 85 0.15 9.34 -0.42
C VAL A 85 0.27 10.33 -1.58
N LYS A 86 0.38 9.85 -2.82
CA LYS A 86 0.45 10.69 -4.02
C LYS A 86 -0.81 11.52 -4.25
N LYS A 87 -1.96 11.08 -3.73
CA LYS A 87 -3.26 11.76 -3.83
C LYS A 87 -3.61 12.66 -2.65
N GLY A 88 -2.68 12.87 -1.72
CA GLY A 88 -2.87 13.80 -0.62
C GLY A 88 -3.46 13.19 0.65
N LEU A 89 -3.15 11.91 0.94
CA LEU A 89 -3.43 11.32 2.25
C LEU A 89 -2.91 12.22 3.37
N GLY A 90 -3.73 12.48 4.39
CA GLY A 90 -3.36 13.38 5.48
C GLY A 90 -2.10 12.93 6.20
N LYS A 91 -1.20 13.88 6.52
CA LYS A 91 0.14 13.62 7.07
C LYS A 91 0.15 12.64 8.26
N LYS A 92 -0.80 12.78 9.20
CA LYS A 92 -0.92 11.86 10.35
C LYS A 92 -1.07 10.40 9.93
N TYR A 93 -1.80 10.13 8.86
CA TYR A 93 -2.00 8.79 8.31
C TYR A 93 -0.83 8.33 7.46
N VAL A 94 -0.16 9.25 6.74
CA VAL A 94 1.08 8.94 6.02
C VAL A 94 2.14 8.40 6.97
N GLU A 95 2.27 8.99 8.17
CA GLU A 95 3.21 8.51 9.18
C GLU A 95 2.84 7.08 9.66
N VAL A 96 1.57 6.80 9.92
CA VAL A 96 1.12 5.43 10.27
C VAL A 96 1.36 4.45 9.12
N THR A 97 1.05 4.83 7.89
CA THR A 97 1.33 4.04 6.69
C THR A 97 2.83 3.79 6.53
N PHE A 98 3.67 4.77 6.83
CA PHE A 98 5.12 4.63 6.79
C PHE A 98 5.60 3.52 7.74
N TYR A 99 5.20 3.59 9.01
CA TYR A 99 5.50 2.54 10.00
C TYR A 99 5.02 1.17 9.56
N LEU A 100 3.83 1.10 8.97
CA LEU A 100 3.28 -0.14 8.45
C LEU A 100 4.20 -0.73 7.38
N LEU A 101 4.63 0.06 6.41
CA LEU A 101 5.51 -0.38 5.32
C LEU A 101 6.88 -0.83 5.82
N LEU A 102 7.42 -0.17 6.85
CA LEU A 102 8.70 -0.55 7.47
C LEU A 102 8.65 -1.96 8.09
N SER A 103 7.49 -2.46 8.51
CA SER A 103 7.38 -3.81 9.07
C SER A 103 7.56 -4.93 8.05
N LYS A 104 7.76 -4.59 6.76
CA LYS A 104 7.89 -5.56 5.67
C LYS A 104 9.09 -5.31 4.75
N THR A 105 10.06 -4.49 5.19
CA THR A 105 11.25 -4.16 4.38
C THR A 105 12.24 -5.32 4.25
N ASP A 106 12.16 -6.31 5.13
CA ASP A 106 12.97 -7.53 5.15
C ASP A 106 12.49 -8.62 4.18
N THR A 107 11.36 -8.40 3.50
CA THR A 107 10.81 -9.37 2.55
C THR A 107 11.80 -9.72 1.44
N LYS A 108 11.93 -11.02 1.18
CA LYS A 108 12.76 -11.57 0.09
C LYS A 108 11.99 -11.70 -1.23
N ASP A 109 10.66 -11.64 -1.18
CA ASP A 109 9.83 -11.71 -2.39
C ASP A 109 10.00 -10.45 -3.25
N PHE A 110 10.37 -10.66 -4.52
CA PHE A 110 10.69 -9.57 -5.43
C PHE A 110 9.50 -8.64 -5.68
N HIS A 111 8.31 -9.20 -5.92
CA HIS A 111 7.12 -8.41 -6.25
C HIS A 111 6.63 -7.60 -5.06
N THR A 112 6.61 -8.20 -3.87
CA THR A 112 6.31 -7.53 -2.61
C THR A 112 7.29 -6.40 -2.35
N LYS A 113 8.60 -6.68 -2.45
CA LYS A 113 9.65 -5.68 -2.23
C LYS A 113 9.50 -4.47 -3.15
N LYS A 114 9.10 -4.68 -4.41
CA LYS A 114 8.82 -3.59 -5.35
C LYS A 114 7.63 -2.73 -4.91
N GLY A 115 6.53 -3.34 -4.49
CA GLY A 115 5.33 -2.62 -4.01
C GLY A 115 5.64 -1.77 -2.78
N ILE A 116 6.27 -2.37 -1.77
CA ILE A 116 6.70 -1.66 -0.54
C ILE A 116 7.69 -0.55 -0.87
N GLY A 117 8.68 -0.83 -1.72
CA GLY A 117 9.69 0.16 -2.10
C GLY A 117 9.12 1.36 -2.87
N TRP A 118 8.10 1.17 -3.71
CA TRP A 118 7.41 2.28 -4.38
C TRP A 118 6.69 3.19 -3.40
N ALA A 119 6.02 2.62 -2.40
CA ALA A 119 5.36 3.38 -1.35
C ALA A 119 6.36 4.21 -0.53
N LEU A 120 7.44 3.57 -0.05
CA LEU A 120 8.49 4.24 0.72
C LEU A 120 9.12 5.39 -0.08
N LYS A 121 9.50 5.15 -1.35
CA LYS A 121 10.04 6.19 -2.23
C LYS A 121 9.08 7.37 -2.40
N THR A 122 7.79 7.09 -2.43
CA THR A 122 6.75 8.12 -2.58
C THR A 122 6.63 8.95 -1.33
N ILE A 123 6.63 8.31 -0.16
CA ILE A 123 6.67 9.02 1.12
C ILE A 123 7.93 9.88 1.21
N SER A 124 9.10 9.36 0.85
CA SER A 124 10.34 10.16 0.84
C SER A 124 10.28 11.39 -0.05
N LYS A 125 9.59 11.28 -1.19
CA LYS A 125 9.45 12.39 -2.14
C LYS A 125 8.48 13.46 -1.63
N PHE A 126 7.33 13.05 -1.09
CA PHE A 126 6.24 13.99 -0.74
C PHE A 126 6.26 14.44 0.72
N TYR A 127 6.88 13.68 1.61
CA TYR A 127 6.95 13.91 3.05
C TYR A 127 8.39 13.69 3.58
N PRO A 128 9.37 14.46 3.09
CA PRO A 128 10.78 14.32 3.48
C PRO A 128 11.02 14.57 4.97
N ASP A 129 10.16 15.35 5.61
CA ASP A 129 10.20 15.64 7.04
C ASP A 129 9.87 14.41 7.90
N ILE A 130 8.95 13.55 7.42
CA ILE A 130 8.72 12.24 8.03
C ILE A 130 10.01 11.43 7.98
N ILE A 131 10.71 11.41 6.84
CA ILE A 131 11.97 10.65 6.71
C ILE A 131 13.05 11.17 7.67
N GLN A 132 13.22 12.49 7.78
CA GLN A 132 14.18 13.11 8.69
C GLN A 132 13.92 12.72 10.15
N LYS A 133 12.65 12.70 10.57
CA LYS A 133 12.26 12.25 11.93
C LYS A 133 12.74 10.81 12.23
N PHE A 134 12.86 9.97 11.19
CA PHE A 134 13.27 8.58 11.34
C PHE A 134 14.73 8.32 11.00
N GLU A 135 15.51 9.32 10.61
CA GLU A 135 16.87 9.14 10.09
C GLU A 135 17.76 8.31 11.04
N SER A 136 17.71 8.59 12.35
CA SER A 136 18.43 7.82 13.39
C SER A 136 18.01 6.34 13.43
N ASN A 137 16.71 6.04 13.29
CA ASN A 137 16.17 4.68 13.30
C ASN A 137 16.43 3.95 11.97
N LEU A 138 16.41 4.67 10.85
CA LEU A 138 16.66 4.14 9.51
C LEU A 138 18.13 3.73 9.34
N LEU A 139 19.07 4.52 9.90
CA LEU A 139 20.50 4.22 9.87
C LEU A 139 20.83 2.93 10.63
N ALA A 140 20.09 2.64 11.70
CA ALA A 140 20.27 1.42 12.50
C ALA A 140 19.75 0.13 11.83
N ASN A 141 18.96 0.21 10.75
CA ASN A 141 18.38 -0.97 10.09
C ASN A 141 18.91 -1.15 8.65
N PRO A 142 19.82 -2.13 8.42
CA PRO A 142 20.40 -2.39 7.10
C PRO A 142 19.40 -2.74 6.00
N SER A 143 18.23 -3.31 6.36
CA SER A 143 17.20 -3.67 5.38
C SER A 143 16.49 -2.46 4.77
N ILE A 144 16.52 -1.32 5.48
CA ILE A 144 15.76 -0.12 5.11
C ILE A 144 16.63 0.86 4.32
N GLN A 145 17.93 0.94 4.62
CA GLN A 145 18.87 1.87 3.96
C GLN A 145 18.82 1.87 2.42
N PRO A 146 18.68 0.73 1.71
CA PRO A 146 18.66 0.73 0.24
C PRO A 146 17.52 1.55 -0.38
N PHE A 147 16.42 1.79 0.36
CA PHE A 147 15.27 2.54 -0.13
C PHE A 147 15.46 4.07 -0.07
N PHE A 148 16.44 4.56 0.69
CA PHE A 148 16.62 6.00 0.98
C PHE A 148 17.97 6.56 0.55
N ARG A 149 18.89 5.75 -0.01
CA ARG A 149 20.15 6.26 -0.55
C ARG A 149 19.86 7.22 -1.71
N LYS A 150 20.27 8.49 -1.55
CA LYS A 150 20.35 9.45 -2.67
C LYS A 150 21.36 8.88 -3.68
N LYS A 151 20.93 8.72 -4.93
CA LYS A 151 21.86 8.55 -6.05
C LYS A 151 22.51 9.89 -6.36
#